data_AF-A0A3E0PGA0-F1
#
_entry.id   AF-A0A3E0PGA0-F1
#
_cell.length_a   1.000
_cell.length_b   1.000
_cell.length_c   1.000
_cell.angle_alpha   90.00
_cell.angle_beta   90.00
_cell.angle_gamma   90.00
#
_symmetry.space_group_name_H-M   'P 1'
#
loop_
_entity.id
_entity.type
_entity.pdbx_description
1 polymer ?
#
loop_
_entity_poly.entity_id
_entity_poly.type
_entity_poly.pdbx_seq_one_letter_code
_entity_poly.pdbx_strand_id
1 'polypeptide(L)'
;MTDSPGVEQLLAALSANKVNQRVAQAAAWHLANDMSWEELAGKRIEHLNGTSEAWFSRQEIAMGMRAASASLALATASDEKGESEDAEKPTEIETQLEKVVEGDD
;
A
#
# COMPACT_ATOMS: atom_id res chain seq x y z
N MET A 1 -8.76 17.68 -1.64
CA MET A 1 -7.63 16.73 -1.71
C MET A 1 -7.19 16.41 -0.29
N THR A 2 -6.56 15.26 -0.06
CA THR A 2 -5.88 14.96 1.21
C THR A 2 -4.44 15.41 1.04
N ASP A 3 -3.95 16.30 1.90
CA ASP A 3 -2.64 16.96 1.74
C ASP A 3 -1.49 16.05 2.23
N SER A 4 -1.36 14.87 1.60
CA SER A 4 -0.50 13.78 2.09
C SER A 4 -0.20 12.78 0.96
N PRO A 5 0.87 12.94 0.15
CA PRO A 5 1.12 12.10 -1.03
C PRO A 5 1.38 10.62 -0.67
N GLY A 6 1.86 10.34 0.55
CA GLY A 6 1.95 8.97 1.07
C GLY A 6 0.59 8.27 1.25
N VAL A 7 -0.51 9.00 1.40
CA VAL A 7 -1.87 8.43 1.49
C VAL A 7 -2.36 7.99 0.10
N GLU A 8 -1.98 8.71 -0.96
CA GLU A 8 -2.37 8.36 -2.32
C GLU A 8 -1.66 7.08 -2.80
N GLN A 9 -0.36 6.97 -2.55
CA GLN A 9 0.40 5.74 -2.82
C GLN A 9 -0.08 4.55 -1.98
N LEU A 10 -0.57 4.80 -0.76
CA LEU A 10 -1.21 3.77 0.08
C LEU A 10 -2.57 3.32 -0.47
N LEU A 11 -3.38 4.24 -0.99
CA LEU A 11 -4.64 3.92 -1.67
C LEU A 11 -4.41 3.12 -2.95
N ALA A 12 -3.37 3.44 -3.72
CA ALA A 12 -2.95 2.66 -4.89
C ALA A 12 -2.50 1.24 -4.53
N ALA A 13 -1.80 1.06 -3.40
CA ALA A 13 -1.45 -0.26 -2.89
C ALA A 13 -2.68 -1.07 -2.42
N LEU A 14 -3.70 -0.39 -1.85
CA LEU A 14 -4.95 -1.00 -1.42
C LEU A 14 -5.83 -1.42 -2.61
N SER A 15 -6.00 -0.55 -3.63
CA SER A 15 -6.79 -0.87 -4.82
C SER A 15 -6.17 -1.98 -5.67
N ALA A 16 -4.84 -2.09 -5.67
CA ALA A 16 -4.10 -3.22 -6.23
C ALA A 16 -4.15 -4.51 -5.37
N ASN A 17 -4.91 -4.53 -4.27
CA ASN A 17 -5.02 -5.64 -3.30
C ASN A 17 -3.65 -6.12 -2.75
N LYS A 18 -2.65 -5.23 -2.67
CA LYS A 18 -1.32 -5.52 -2.13
C LYS A 18 -1.24 -5.37 -0.61
N VAL A 19 -2.19 -4.65 -0.01
CA VAL A 19 -2.34 -4.50 1.45
C VAL A 19 -3.77 -4.78 1.88
N ASN A 20 -3.94 -5.36 3.07
CA ASN A 20 -5.27 -5.61 3.65
C ASN A 20 -5.94 -4.30 4.08
N GLN A 21 -7.28 -4.22 4.02
CA GLN A 21 -8.04 -3.01 4.34
C GLN A 21 -7.74 -2.45 5.75
N ARG A 22 -7.67 -3.29 6.80
CA ARG A 22 -7.30 -2.85 8.16
C ARG A 22 -5.85 -2.35 8.25
N VAL A 23 -4.92 -2.92 7.48
CA VAL A 23 -3.52 -2.48 7.39
C VAL A 23 -3.44 -1.10 6.73
N ALA A 24 -4.17 -0.90 5.63
CA ALA A 24 -4.29 0.39 4.97
C ALA A 24 -4.99 1.43 5.86
N GLN A 25 -6.01 1.04 6.65
CA GLN A 25 -6.66 1.94 7.61
C GLN A 25 -5.70 2.39 8.72
N ALA A 26 -4.91 1.47 9.30
CA ALA A 26 -3.91 1.83 10.31
C ALA A 26 -2.84 2.78 9.76
N ALA A 27 -2.34 2.51 8.55
CA ALA A 27 -1.38 3.39 7.87
C ALA A 27 -1.99 4.75 7.47
N ALA A 28 -3.24 4.79 7.01
CA ALA A 28 -3.93 6.04 6.69
C ALA A 28 -4.24 6.87 7.95
N TRP A 29 -4.49 6.25 9.09
CA TRP A 29 -4.66 6.96 10.36
C TRP A 29 -3.36 7.58 10.85
N HIS A 30 -2.24 6.89 10.72
CA HIS A 30 -0.93 7.47 10.97
C HIS A 30 -0.62 8.64 10.01
N LEU A 31 -0.73 8.40 8.69
CA LEU A 31 -0.33 9.37 7.67
C LEU A 31 -1.25 10.59 7.52
N ALA A 32 -2.55 10.47 7.84
CA ALA A 32 -3.54 11.53 7.59
C ALA A 32 -4.15 12.15 8.85
N ASN A 33 -3.85 11.62 10.04
CA ASN A 33 -4.36 12.13 11.33
C ASN A 33 -3.24 12.30 12.38
N ASP A 34 -1.97 12.21 11.96
CA ASP A 34 -0.75 12.28 12.80
C ASP A 34 -0.69 11.29 13.98
N MET A 35 -1.56 10.26 13.97
CA MET A 35 -1.75 9.38 15.12
C MET A 35 -0.55 8.43 15.29
N SER A 36 0.00 8.38 16.49
CA SER A 36 1.19 7.57 16.78
C SER A 36 0.87 6.08 16.82
N TRP A 37 1.85 5.25 16.42
CA TRP A 37 1.70 3.79 16.42
C TRP A 37 1.41 3.20 17.81
N GLU A 38 1.85 3.86 18.87
CA GLU A 38 1.54 3.51 20.26
C GLU A 38 0.08 3.80 20.62
N GLU A 39 -0.50 4.92 20.14
CA GLU A 39 -1.91 5.24 20.30
C GLU A 39 -2.78 4.25 19.52
N LEU A 40 -2.40 3.94 18.27
CA LEU A 40 -3.06 2.95 17.42
C LEU A 40 -3.05 1.55 18.05
N ALA A 41 -1.96 1.17 18.72
CA ALA A 41 -1.84 -0.09 19.46
C ALA A 41 -2.54 -0.07 20.84
N GLY A 42 -2.68 1.09 21.46
CA GLY A 42 -3.46 1.30 22.69
C GLY A 42 -4.96 1.32 22.46
N LYS A 43 -5.41 1.70 21.25
CA LYS A 43 -6.83 1.89 20.92
C LYS A 43 -7.64 0.59 21.01
N ARG A 44 -8.73 0.65 21.75
CA ARG A 44 -9.71 -0.45 21.89
C ARG A 44 -11.09 -0.04 21.40
N ILE A 45 -11.92 -1.05 21.21
CA ILE A 45 -13.37 -0.93 21.03
C ILE A 45 -13.99 -1.51 22.31
N GLU A 46 -14.88 -0.77 22.96
CA GLU A 46 -15.66 -1.25 24.11
C GLU A 46 -17.05 -1.66 23.61
N HIS A 47 -17.46 -2.88 23.97
CA HIS A 47 -18.71 -3.47 23.49
C HIS A 47 -19.75 -3.46 24.62
N LEU A 48 -21.04 -3.37 24.25
CA LEU A 48 -22.17 -3.27 25.20
C LEU A 48 -22.34 -4.50 26.13
N ASN A 49 -21.62 -5.58 25.88
CA ASN A 49 -21.53 -6.78 26.71
C ASN A 49 -20.41 -6.72 27.78
N GLY A 50 -19.65 -5.62 27.87
CA GLY A 50 -18.53 -5.44 28.78
C GLY A 50 -17.18 -6.02 28.31
N THR A 51 -17.10 -6.59 27.10
CA THR A 51 -15.82 -7.00 26.51
C THR A 51 -15.16 -5.84 25.76
N SER A 52 -13.83 -5.83 25.66
CA SER A 52 -13.11 -4.93 24.75
C SER A 52 -12.16 -5.70 23.83
N GLU A 53 -12.14 -5.32 22.55
CA GLU A 53 -11.15 -5.80 21.57
C GLU A 53 -10.15 -4.70 21.22
N ALA A 54 -8.96 -5.06 20.75
CA ALA A 54 -8.01 -4.10 20.19
C ALA A 54 -8.48 -3.68 18.80
N TRP A 55 -8.44 -2.37 18.49
CA TRP A 55 -8.88 -1.86 17.19
C TRP A 55 -8.04 -2.43 16.04
N PHE A 56 -6.74 -2.61 16.29
CA PHE A 56 -5.80 -3.29 15.42
C PHE A 56 -5.00 -4.32 16.21
N SER A 57 -4.78 -5.49 15.62
CA SER A 57 -3.87 -6.51 16.15
C SER A 57 -2.42 -6.04 16.03
N ARG A 58 -1.51 -6.54 16.89
CA ARG A 58 -0.07 -6.21 16.78
C ARG A 58 0.54 -6.51 15.40
N GLN A 59 0.05 -7.54 14.71
CA GLN A 59 0.46 -7.83 13.33
C GLN A 59 -0.05 -6.78 12.32
N GLU A 60 -1.26 -6.25 12.51
CA GLU A 60 -1.86 -5.24 11.63
C GLU A 60 -1.15 -3.89 11.79
N ILE A 61 -0.77 -3.53 13.02
CA ILE A 61 0.13 -2.40 13.32
C ILE A 61 1.51 -2.60 12.67
N ALA A 62 2.12 -3.79 12.81
CA ALA A 62 3.43 -4.08 12.22
C ALA A 62 3.44 -4.07 10.68
N MET A 63 2.34 -4.50 10.05
CA MET A 63 2.15 -4.36 8.60
C MET A 63 1.83 -2.91 8.20
N GLY A 64 1.06 -2.19 9.02
CA GLY A 64 0.73 -0.77 8.81
C GLY A 64 1.97 0.11 8.78
N MET A 65 2.89 -0.06 9.72
CA MET A 65 4.19 0.65 9.73
C MET A 65 4.95 0.44 8.41
N ARG A 66 5.07 -0.81 7.94
CA ARG A 66 5.75 -1.13 6.68
C ARG A 66 5.05 -0.52 5.47
N ALA A 67 3.71 -0.55 5.43
CA ALA A 67 2.93 0.05 4.36
C ALA A 67 3.12 1.58 4.33
N ALA A 68 3.02 2.26 5.48
CA ALA A 68 3.22 3.70 5.59
C ALA A 68 4.63 4.12 5.15
N SER A 69 5.69 3.46 5.63
CA SER A 69 7.07 3.75 5.22
C SER A 69 7.31 3.51 3.73
N ALA A 70 6.74 2.44 3.15
CA ALA A 70 6.87 2.17 1.72
C ALA A 70 6.12 3.20 0.86
N SER A 71 4.90 3.60 1.26
CA SER A 71 4.13 4.61 0.55
C SER A 71 4.75 6.01 0.64
N LEU A 72 5.39 6.36 1.77
CA LEU A 72 6.18 7.59 1.90
C LEU A 72 7.42 7.57 1.00
N ALA A 73 8.20 6.48 1.00
CA ALA A 73 9.38 6.35 0.13
C ALA A 73 9.02 6.36 -1.37
N LEU A 74 7.86 5.83 -1.74
CA LEU A 74 7.32 5.92 -3.10
C LEU A 74 6.85 7.33 -3.45
N ALA A 75 6.32 8.09 -2.49
CA ALA A 75 5.95 9.49 -2.69
C ALA A 75 7.18 10.35 -2.96
N THR A 76 8.21 10.31 -2.10
CA THR A 76 9.44 11.10 -2.29
C THR A 76 10.17 10.74 -3.59
N ALA A 77 10.22 9.45 -3.95
CA ALA A 77 10.80 9.01 -5.22
C ALA A 77 9.97 9.41 -6.46
N SER A 78 8.69 9.74 -6.28
CA SER A 78 7.82 10.25 -7.35
C SER A 78 7.98 11.77 -7.53
N ASP A 79 8.17 12.53 -6.44
CA ASP A 79 8.59 13.93 -6.50
C ASP A 79 9.92 14.08 -7.26
N GLU A 80 10.97 13.33 -6.90
CA GLU A 80 12.27 13.37 -7.59
C GLU A 80 12.21 12.93 -9.06
N LYS A 81 11.26 12.06 -9.44
CA LYS A 81 11.04 11.65 -10.83
C LYS A 81 10.32 12.71 -11.69
N GLY A 82 9.67 13.69 -11.06
CA GLY A 82 8.93 14.76 -11.75
C GLY A 82 9.79 15.63 -12.68
N GLU A 83 11.11 15.68 -12.47
CA GLU A 83 12.05 16.47 -13.27
C GLU A 83 12.92 15.65 -14.27
N SER A 84 12.60 14.37 -14.58
CA SER A 84 13.44 13.57 -15.49
C SER A 84 12.76 12.41 -16.28
N GLU A 85 11.46 12.50 -16.64
CA GLU A 85 10.81 11.47 -17.48
C GLU A 85 10.02 11.99 -18.70
N ASP A 86 10.65 12.80 -19.56
CA ASP A 86 10.21 13.05 -20.94
C ASP A 86 11.34 12.75 -21.95
N ALA A 87 11.67 11.45 -22.11
CA ALA A 87 12.66 10.95 -23.07
C ALA A 87 12.49 9.43 -23.39
N GLU A 88 11.73 9.14 -24.44
CA GLU A 88 11.73 7.94 -25.33
C GLU A 88 12.36 6.57 -24.91
N LYS A 89 11.48 5.56 -24.70
CA LYS A 89 11.50 4.18 -25.31
C LYS A 89 12.70 3.21 -25.01
N PRO A 90 12.66 1.92 -25.45
CA PRO A 90 11.58 1.14 -26.08
C PRO A 90 11.15 -0.14 -25.31
N THR A 91 10.19 -0.86 -25.89
CA THR A 91 9.77 -2.24 -25.57
C THR A 91 10.86 -3.30 -25.82
N GLU A 92 10.94 -4.33 -24.98
CA GLU A 92 10.95 -5.77 -25.36
C GLU A 92 11.04 -6.69 -24.10
N ILE A 93 10.27 -7.80 -24.07
CA ILE A 93 10.68 -9.19 -23.74
C ILE A 93 9.42 -10.06 -23.95
N GLU A 94 9.42 -10.88 -25.00
CA GLU A 94 8.49 -12.02 -25.15
C GLU A 94 9.13 -13.32 -24.64
N THR A 95 8.35 -14.16 -23.94
CA THR A 95 8.62 -15.56 -23.50
C THR A 95 7.45 -15.95 -22.58
N GLN A 96 6.68 -17.04 -22.72
CA GLN A 96 6.72 -18.25 -23.58
C GLN A 96 5.33 -18.99 -23.46
N LEU A 97 4.94 -20.11 -24.10
CA LEU A 97 5.57 -21.13 -24.98
C LEU A 97 4.48 -21.89 -25.80
N GLU A 98 4.71 -22.11 -27.11
CA GLU A 98 4.33 -23.28 -27.95
C GLU A 98 2.88 -23.82 -28.08
N LYS A 99 2.39 -23.88 -29.35
CA LYS A 99 1.83 -25.06 -30.07
C LYS A 99 1.31 -24.62 -31.46
N VAL A 100 1.38 -25.42 -32.54
CA VAL A 100 2.05 -26.71 -32.79
C VAL A 100 2.56 -26.73 -34.26
N VAL A 101 3.42 -27.68 -34.61
CA VAL A 101 4.01 -27.83 -35.96
C VAL A 101 3.19 -28.78 -36.86
N GLU A 102 3.55 -28.81 -38.14
CA GLU A 102 3.17 -29.76 -39.22
C GLU A 102 1.80 -29.58 -39.94
N GLY A 103 1.93 -29.52 -41.27
CA GLY A 103 0.91 -29.58 -42.32
C GLY A 103 1.61 -29.67 -43.69
N ASP A 104 0.93 -30.24 -44.69
CA ASP A 104 1.37 -30.51 -46.08
C ASP A 104 2.55 -31.48 -46.32
N ASP A 105 2.22 -32.74 -46.64
CA ASP A 105 2.51 -33.40 -47.93
C ASP A 105 1.26 -34.22 -48.35
#